data_AF-A0A139I208-F1
#
_entry.id   AF-A0A139I208-F1
#
_cell.length_a   1.000
_cell.length_b   1.000
_cell.length_c   1.000
_cell.angle_alpha   90.00
_cell.angle_beta   90.00
_cell.angle_gamma   90.00
#
_symmetry.space_group_name_H-M   'P 1'
#
loop_
_entity.id
_entity.type
_entity.pdbx_description
1 polymer ?
#
loop_
_entity_poly.entity_id
_entity_poly.type
_entity_poly.pdbx_seq_one_letter_code
_entity_poly.pdbx_strand_id
1 'polypeptide(L)'
;MTMEELFNHRRIFKRQVIECVQKELDQFGMKVYNANVKELQDMGNSKYFESLARKAHEGAQSQAQFDVANARMIGRVGEAEKKGEAKQRIAKIQRQHSRTRDRAREIEISRVLKIEQIAAQRTAEQRDAELQKDVEQKRAEMELERLRATTVTQAKIAKESAQEKADADLYTQTFTHRPEKQMPSNTTKRPRPKLFTTDTDAANYKRTKDAETMLAAREKEAQAIIHRPQERGRRSYRNAKAIHGLQPKINVWTTGNDQAADQSMAPMQNLFKSLPPLFSTVQDQTGMTPPAWMVNMPRQSQDGDMNVAKRDEWHNPKGINGYK
;
A
#
# COMPACT_ATOMS: atom_id res chain seq x y z
N MET A 1 -88.58 11.40 -25.86
CA MET A 1 -87.69 11.20 -24.70
C MET A 1 -86.67 10.14 -25.05
N THR A 2 -85.39 10.38 -24.79
CA THR A 2 -84.32 9.39 -25.03
C THR A 2 -84.18 8.43 -23.84
N MET A 3 -83.47 7.31 -24.04
CA MET A 3 -83.28 6.30 -22.98
C MET A 3 -82.50 6.84 -21.77
N GLU A 4 -81.49 7.69 -22.01
CA GLU A 4 -80.67 8.30 -20.94
C GLU A 4 -81.48 9.33 -20.14
N GLU A 5 -82.31 10.14 -20.81
CA GLU A 5 -83.21 11.08 -20.15
C GLU A 5 -84.25 10.37 -19.28
N LEU A 6 -84.70 9.18 -19.71
CA LEU A 6 -85.67 8.38 -18.98
C LEU A 6 -85.12 7.90 -17.63
N PHE A 7 -83.85 7.52 -17.57
CA PHE A 7 -83.18 7.12 -16.32
C PHE A 7 -82.78 8.30 -15.43
N ASN A 8 -82.22 9.36 -16.02
CA ASN A 8 -81.72 10.51 -15.26
C ASN A 8 -82.86 11.41 -14.75
N HIS A 9 -84.02 11.41 -15.42
CA HIS A 9 -85.13 12.30 -15.10
C HIS A 9 -86.47 11.58 -14.91
N ARG A 10 -86.53 10.61 -13.99
CA ARG A 10 -87.75 9.84 -13.63
C ARG A 10 -89.00 10.69 -13.38
N ARG A 11 -88.83 11.91 -12.85
CA ARG A 11 -89.95 12.86 -12.60
C ARG A 11 -90.59 13.39 -13.88
N ILE A 12 -89.77 13.67 -14.90
CA ILE A 12 -90.23 14.17 -16.20
C ILE A 12 -91.01 13.07 -16.93
N PHE A 13 -90.47 11.85 -16.91
CA PHE A 13 -91.15 10.67 -17.45
C PHE A 13 -92.51 10.44 -16.78
N LYS A 14 -92.57 10.43 -15.45
CA LYS A 14 -93.83 10.26 -14.70
C LYS A 14 -94.88 11.29 -15.12
N ARG A 15 -94.50 12.56 -15.25
CA ARG A 15 -95.42 13.63 -15.65
C ARG A 15 -95.96 13.43 -17.07
N GLN A 16 -95.10 13.12 -18.03
CA GLN A 16 -95.51 12.90 -19.42
C GLN A 16 -96.44 11.69 -19.56
N VAL A 17 -96.16 10.58 -18.86
CA VAL A 17 -97.04 9.41 -18.86
C VAL A 17 -98.40 9.74 -18.26
N ILE A 18 -98.44 10.49 -17.15
CA ILE A 18 -99.69 10.91 -16.51
C ILE A 18 -100.50 11.81 -17.45
N GLU A 19 -99.88 12.78 -18.13
CA GLU A 19 -100.57 13.64 -19.10
C GLU A 19 -101.16 12.84 -20.26
N CYS A 20 -100.43 11.87 -20.82
CA CYS A 20 -100.96 11.01 -21.89
C CYS A 20 -102.13 10.15 -21.42
N VAL A 21 -102.02 9.53 -20.24
CA VAL A 21 -103.09 8.69 -19.68
C VAL A 21 -104.31 9.52 -19.28
N GLN A 22 -104.11 10.73 -18.76
CA GLN A 22 -105.21 11.63 -18.39
C GLN A 22 -106.06 12.03 -19.61
N LYS A 23 -105.44 12.30 -20.77
CA LYS A 23 -106.17 12.62 -22.01
C LYS A 23 -107.11 11.49 -22.46
N GLU A 24 -106.72 10.23 -22.26
CA GLU A 24 -107.56 9.08 -22.56
C GLU A 24 -108.66 8.88 -21.49
N LEU A 25 -108.32 9.07 -20.22
CA LEU A 25 -109.27 8.94 -19.10
C LEU A 25 -110.34 10.05 -19.05
N ASP A 26 -110.03 11.23 -19.59
CA ASP A 26 -110.96 12.35 -19.71
C ASP A 26 -112.19 11.99 -20.54
N GLN A 27 -112.04 11.13 -21.56
CA GLN A 27 -113.16 10.62 -22.38
C GLN A 27 -114.17 9.82 -21.54
N PHE A 28 -113.70 9.21 -20.45
CA PHE A 28 -114.49 8.43 -19.52
C PHE A 28 -114.86 9.21 -18.25
N GLY A 29 -114.49 10.50 -18.15
CA GLY A 29 -114.72 11.33 -16.96
C GLY A 29 -113.90 10.95 -15.72
N MET A 30 -112.81 10.19 -15.89
CA MET A 30 -111.96 9.72 -14.79
C MET A 30 -110.74 10.62 -14.57
N LYS A 31 -110.30 10.79 -13.32
CA LYS A 31 -109.11 11.59 -12.96
C LYS A 31 -108.07 10.79 -12.19
N VAL A 32 -106.81 10.94 -12.59
CA VAL A 32 -105.67 10.33 -11.89
C VAL A 32 -105.23 11.24 -10.74
N TYR A 33 -105.45 10.80 -9.50
CA TYR A 33 -104.99 11.51 -8.30
C TYR A 33 -103.55 11.17 -7.92
N ASN A 34 -103.18 9.89 -8.03
CA ASN A 34 -101.84 9.42 -7.74
C ASN A 34 -101.50 8.25 -8.66
N ALA A 35 -100.33 8.31 -9.28
CA ALA A 35 -99.78 7.23 -10.10
C ALA A 35 -98.31 7.05 -9.74
N ASN A 36 -97.87 5.81 -9.60
CA ASN A 36 -96.47 5.49 -9.36
C ASN A 36 -95.97 4.53 -10.43
N VAL A 37 -94.76 4.82 -10.94
CA VAL A 37 -94.06 3.91 -11.85
C VAL A 37 -93.34 2.88 -10.98
N LYS A 38 -93.72 1.60 -11.12
CA LYS A 38 -93.15 0.51 -10.31
C LYS A 38 -91.74 0.15 -10.79
N GLU A 39 -91.63 -0.42 -12.00
CA GLU A 39 -90.38 -0.86 -12.60
C GLU A 39 -90.49 -0.74 -14.13
N LEU A 40 -89.35 -0.52 -14.80
CA LEU A 40 -89.23 -0.61 -16.24
C LEU A 40 -88.62 -1.97 -16.58
N GLN A 41 -89.33 -2.75 -17.38
CA GLN A 41 -88.88 -4.08 -17.80
C GLN A 41 -88.79 -4.12 -19.32
N ASP A 42 -87.88 -4.95 -19.83
CA ASP A 42 -87.79 -5.24 -21.26
C ASP A 42 -89.08 -5.94 -21.72
N MET A 43 -89.59 -5.55 -22.89
CA MET A 43 -90.71 -6.24 -23.55
C MET A 43 -90.17 -7.18 -24.62
N GLY A 44 -90.73 -8.40 -24.72
CA GLY A 44 -90.35 -9.38 -25.73
C GLY A 44 -88.92 -9.93 -25.57
N ASN A 45 -88.14 -9.93 -26.65
CA ASN A 45 -86.78 -10.51 -26.69
C ASN A 45 -85.64 -9.49 -26.41
N SER A 46 -85.95 -8.28 -25.96
CA SER A 46 -84.94 -7.28 -25.60
C SER A 46 -84.21 -7.67 -24.30
N LYS A 47 -82.89 -7.46 -24.25
CA LYS A 47 -82.04 -7.71 -23.06
C LYS A 47 -81.28 -6.45 -22.61
N TYR A 48 -81.85 -5.28 -22.87
CA TYR A 48 -81.18 -4.00 -22.64
C TYR A 48 -80.92 -3.78 -21.14
N PHE A 49 -81.92 -3.96 -20.28
CA PHE A 49 -81.74 -3.74 -18.84
C PHE A 49 -80.83 -4.79 -18.20
N GLU A 50 -80.90 -6.04 -18.68
CA GLU A 50 -80.01 -7.12 -18.25
C GLU A 50 -78.54 -6.78 -18.55
N SER A 51 -78.26 -6.33 -19.78
CA SER A 51 -76.90 -5.95 -20.19
C SER A 51 -76.40 -4.68 -19.50
N LEU A 52 -77.29 -3.69 -19.26
CA LEU A 52 -76.96 -2.48 -18.53
C LEU A 52 -76.63 -2.77 -17.05
N ALA A 53 -77.42 -3.64 -16.41
CA ALA A 53 -77.14 -4.09 -15.05
C ALA A 53 -75.80 -4.82 -14.97
N ARG A 54 -75.54 -5.74 -15.91
CA ARG A 54 -74.25 -6.44 -16.00
C ARG A 54 -73.08 -5.47 -16.17
N LYS A 55 -73.19 -4.49 -17.07
CA LYS A 55 -72.17 -3.45 -17.28
C LYS A 55 -71.93 -2.61 -16.02
N ALA A 56 -72.97 -2.25 -15.28
CA ALA A 56 -72.83 -1.49 -14.04
C ALA A 56 -72.09 -2.31 -12.96
N HIS A 57 -72.44 -3.60 -12.82
CA HIS A 57 -71.75 -4.50 -11.88
C HIS A 57 -70.29 -4.73 -12.26
N GLU A 58 -70.01 -5.02 -13.53
CA GLU A 58 -68.64 -5.20 -14.04
C GLU A 58 -67.82 -3.92 -13.92
N GLY A 59 -68.43 -2.75 -14.17
CA GLY A 59 -67.80 -1.44 -13.99
C GLY A 59 -67.43 -1.17 -12.54
N ALA A 60 -68.36 -1.40 -11.60
CA ALA A 60 -68.10 -1.26 -10.17
C ALA A 60 -67.02 -2.22 -9.68
N GLN A 61 -67.04 -3.47 -10.16
CA GLN A 61 -66.05 -4.48 -9.81
C GLN A 61 -64.67 -4.13 -10.36
N SER A 62 -64.60 -3.64 -11.60
CA SER A 62 -63.35 -3.19 -12.22
C SER A 62 -62.77 -1.99 -11.50
N GLN A 63 -63.61 -1.02 -11.10
CA GLN A 63 -63.18 0.14 -10.32
C GLN A 63 -62.63 -0.28 -8.95
N ALA A 64 -63.32 -1.18 -8.24
CA ALA A 64 -62.83 -1.70 -6.97
C ALA A 64 -61.50 -2.45 -7.11
N GLN A 65 -61.32 -3.24 -8.17
CA GLN A 65 -60.05 -3.91 -8.47
C GLN A 65 -58.94 -2.91 -8.76
N PHE A 66 -59.23 -1.85 -9.53
CA PHE A 66 -58.29 -0.78 -9.81
C PHE A 66 -57.84 -0.07 -8.53
N ASP A 67 -58.77 0.28 -7.65
CA ASP A 67 -58.47 0.97 -6.39
C ASP A 67 -57.61 0.09 -5.46
N VAL A 68 -57.92 -1.21 -5.36
CA VAL A 68 -57.12 -2.17 -4.60
C VAL A 68 -55.71 -2.32 -5.19
N ALA A 69 -55.59 -2.37 -6.51
CA ALA A 69 -54.28 -2.46 -7.18
C ALA A 69 -53.44 -1.19 -6.93
N ASN A 70 -54.05 -0.01 -7.02
CA ASN A 70 -53.39 1.27 -6.76
C ASN A 70 -52.93 1.38 -5.29
N ALA A 71 -53.79 1.03 -4.33
CA ALA A 71 -53.43 1.00 -2.92
C ALA A 71 -52.25 0.04 -2.64
N ARG A 72 -52.26 -1.14 -3.25
CA ARG A 72 -51.13 -2.09 -3.16
C ARG A 72 -49.86 -1.53 -3.76
N MET A 73 -49.94 -0.86 -4.90
CA MET A 73 -48.79 -0.21 -5.55
C MET A 73 -48.17 0.84 -4.63
N ILE A 74 -48.98 1.75 -4.10
CA ILE A 74 -48.53 2.81 -3.19
C ILE A 74 -47.89 2.20 -1.93
N GLY A 75 -48.51 1.18 -1.34
CA GLY A 75 -47.95 0.50 -0.17
C GLY A 75 -46.57 -0.12 -0.43
N ARG A 76 -46.41 -0.81 -1.58
CA ARG A 76 -45.11 -1.40 -1.98
C ARG A 76 -44.05 -0.35 -2.26
N VAL A 77 -44.41 0.75 -2.92
CA VAL A 77 -43.48 1.87 -3.19
C VAL A 77 -43.03 2.49 -1.86
N GLY A 78 -43.95 2.76 -0.93
CA GLY A 78 -43.60 3.28 0.39
C GLY A 78 -42.71 2.34 1.20
N GLU A 79 -42.99 1.04 1.17
CA GLU A 79 -42.14 0.03 1.83
C GLU A 79 -40.72 -0.01 1.22
N ALA A 80 -40.62 0.01 -0.10
CA ALA A 80 -39.34 0.00 -0.81
C ALA A 80 -38.52 1.28 -0.53
N GLU A 81 -39.18 2.44 -0.53
CA GLU A 81 -38.56 3.73 -0.22
C GLU A 81 -38.00 3.74 1.21
N LYS A 82 -38.78 3.29 2.21
CA LYS A 82 -38.32 3.21 3.60
C LYS A 82 -37.20 2.20 3.79
N LYS A 83 -37.24 1.06 3.10
CA LYS A 83 -36.11 0.12 3.06
C LYS A 83 -34.86 0.75 2.44
N GLY A 84 -35.00 1.55 1.38
CA GLY A 84 -33.92 2.30 0.75
C GLY A 84 -33.29 3.32 1.70
N GLU A 85 -34.12 4.17 2.33
CA GLU A 85 -33.69 5.15 3.33
C GLU A 85 -32.96 4.48 4.51
N ALA A 86 -33.51 3.37 5.02
CA ALA A 86 -32.89 2.63 6.13
C ALA A 86 -31.50 2.11 5.74
N LYS A 87 -31.36 1.52 4.55
CA LYS A 87 -30.05 1.06 4.04
C LYS A 87 -29.05 2.21 3.92
N GLN A 88 -29.46 3.37 3.41
CA GLN A 88 -28.60 4.55 3.31
C GLN A 88 -28.15 5.06 4.69
N ARG A 89 -29.08 5.13 5.66
CA ARG A 89 -28.76 5.53 7.04
C ARG A 89 -27.80 4.56 7.71
N ILE A 90 -28.03 3.25 7.57
CA ILE A 90 -27.13 2.22 8.10
C ILE A 90 -25.74 2.35 7.46
N ALA A 91 -25.65 2.51 6.14
CA ALA A 91 -24.37 2.71 5.45
C ALA A 91 -23.63 3.97 5.94
N LYS A 92 -24.35 5.08 6.18
CA LYS A 92 -23.78 6.31 6.74
C LYS A 92 -23.26 6.09 8.17
N ILE A 93 -24.03 5.43 9.02
CA ILE A 93 -23.62 5.09 10.39
C ILE A 93 -22.38 4.19 10.36
N GLN A 94 -22.37 3.14 9.53
CA GLN A 94 -21.25 2.21 9.42
C GLN A 94 -19.99 2.91 8.92
N ARG A 95 -20.10 3.83 7.94
CA ARG A 95 -18.97 4.65 7.47
C ARG A 95 -18.46 5.61 8.54
N GLN A 96 -19.35 6.19 9.35
CA GLN A 96 -18.94 7.03 10.47
C GLN A 96 -18.24 6.18 11.55
N HIS A 97 -18.76 5.00 11.84
CA HIS A 97 -18.19 4.07 12.81
C HIS A 97 -16.86 3.45 12.36
N SER A 98 -16.65 3.25 11.06
CA SER A 98 -15.33 2.86 10.52
C SER A 98 -14.33 3.99 10.68
N ARG A 99 -14.69 5.23 10.30
CA ARG A 99 -13.83 6.42 10.47
C ARG A 99 -13.41 6.65 11.92
N THR A 100 -14.32 6.48 12.88
CA THR A 100 -13.96 6.63 14.31
C THR A 100 -13.00 5.54 14.77
N ARG A 101 -13.17 4.28 14.30
CA ARG A 101 -12.26 3.19 14.59
C ARG A 101 -10.88 3.41 13.96
N ASP A 102 -10.83 3.85 12.71
CA ASP A 102 -9.58 4.14 12.01
C ASP A 102 -8.82 5.28 12.72
N ARG A 103 -9.54 6.34 13.13
CA ARG A 103 -8.95 7.44 13.90
C ARG A 103 -8.44 7.00 15.28
N ALA A 104 -9.14 6.09 15.95
CA ALA A 104 -8.67 5.54 17.23
C ALA A 104 -7.37 4.73 17.04
N ARG A 105 -7.30 3.89 15.99
CA ARG A 105 -6.08 3.15 15.62
C ARG A 105 -4.93 4.09 15.24
N GLU A 106 -5.20 5.16 14.51
CA GLU A 106 -4.19 6.15 14.15
C GLU A 106 -3.61 6.86 15.37
N ILE A 107 -4.45 7.22 16.35
CA ILE A 107 -4.01 7.80 17.62
C ILE A 107 -3.14 6.79 18.39
N GLU A 108 -3.53 5.51 18.42
CA GLU A 108 -2.77 4.45 19.08
C GLU A 108 -1.39 4.25 18.43
N ILE A 109 -1.34 4.11 17.11
CA ILE A 109 -0.08 4.02 16.35
C ILE A 109 0.78 5.26 16.59
N SER A 110 0.20 6.46 16.55
CA SER A 110 0.93 7.71 16.82
C SER A 110 1.50 7.74 18.25
N ARG A 111 0.76 7.25 19.24
CA ARG A 111 1.25 7.15 20.63
C ARG A 111 2.41 6.16 20.73
N VAL A 112 2.29 4.97 20.13
CA VAL A 112 3.35 3.95 20.13
C VAL A 112 4.61 4.49 19.46
N LEU A 113 4.50 5.08 18.27
CA LEU A 113 5.63 5.67 17.56
C LEU A 113 6.31 6.79 18.37
N LYS A 114 5.54 7.64 19.04
CA LYS A 114 6.09 8.68 19.92
C LYS A 114 6.86 8.10 21.11
N ILE A 115 6.33 7.06 21.74
CA ILE A 115 7.00 6.38 22.85
C ILE A 115 8.31 5.75 22.36
N GLU A 116 8.28 5.08 21.22
CA GLU A 116 9.46 4.44 20.62
C GLU A 116 10.51 5.49 20.22
N GLN A 117 10.09 6.62 19.66
CA GLN A 117 10.99 7.72 19.33
C GLN A 117 11.63 8.33 20.59
N ILE A 118 10.87 8.54 21.66
CA ILE A 118 11.41 9.02 22.94
C ILE A 118 12.38 8.00 23.54
N ALA A 119 12.06 6.71 23.49
CA ALA A 119 12.94 5.66 23.97
C ALA A 119 14.25 5.64 23.17
N ALA A 120 14.19 5.64 21.85
CA ALA A 120 15.35 5.71 20.98
C ALA A 120 16.20 6.96 21.28
N GLN A 121 15.57 8.13 21.42
CA GLN A 121 16.25 9.37 21.76
C GLN A 121 16.93 9.28 23.12
N ARG A 122 16.25 8.79 24.16
CA ARG A 122 16.86 8.59 25.49
C ARG A 122 18.02 7.62 25.45
N THR A 123 17.94 6.53 24.67
CA THR A 123 19.07 5.60 24.53
C THR A 123 20.25 6.22 23.80
N ALA A 124 20.01 7.14 22.84
CA ALA A 124 21.07 7.89 22.18
C ALA A 124 21.72 8.87 23.17
N GLU A 125 20.92 9.66 23.88
CA GLU A 125 21.39 10.60 24.91
C GLU A 125 22.18 9.89 26.03
N GLN A 126 21.73 8.69 26.45
CA GLN A 126 22.46 7.86 27.42
C GLN A 126 23.83 7.43 26.89
N ARG A 127 23.90 6.96 25.64
CA ARG A 127 25.18 6.60 25.02
C ARG A 127 26.10 7.79 24.84
N ASP A 128 25.57 8.94 24.46
CA ASP A 128 26.36 10.16 24.31
C ASP A 128 26.93 10.60 25.65
N ALA A 129 26.14 10.51 26.74
CA ALA A 129 26.61 10.80 28.09
C ALA A 129 27.67 9.79 28.60
N GLU A 130 27.52 8.51 28.29
CA GLU A 130 28.53 7.47 28.58
C GLU A 130 29.84 7.75 27.83
N LEU A 131 29.75 7.99 26.52
CA LEU A 131 30.91 8.34 25.69
C LEU A 131 31.62 9.61 26.21
N GLN A 132 30.86 10.61 26.67
CA GLN A 132 31.44 11.82 27.23
C GLN A 132 32.21 11.53 28.53
N LYS A 133 31.67 10.68 29.43
CA LYS A 133 32.39 10.24 30.63
C LYS A 133 33.67 9.49 30.28
N ASP A 134 33.62 8.60 29.30
CA ASP A 134 34.80 7.85 28.86
C ASP A 134 35.87 8.79 28.28
N VAL A 135 35.47 9.80 27.51
CA VAL A 135 36.38 10.84 26.99
C VAL A 135 36.98 11.66 28.12
N GLU A 136 36.19 12.07 29.11
CA GLU A 136 36.68 12.80 30.28
C GLU A 136 37.65 11.96 31.12
N GLN A 137 37.34 10.67 31.34
CA GLN A 137 38.22 9.74 32.02
C GLN A 137 39.54 9.57 31.26
N LYS A 138 39.48 9.37 29.94
CA LYS A 138 40.68 9.25 29.10
C LYS A 138 41.51 10.53 29.09
N ARG A 139 40.88 11.69 29.12
CA ARG A 139 41.58 12.98 29.28
C ARG A 139 42.27 13.07 30.64
N ALA A 140 41.60 12.71 31.72
CA ALA A 140 42.18 12.70 33.06
C ALA A 140 43.36 11.71 33.17
N GLU A 141 43.22 10.50 32.60
CA GLU A 141 44.30 9.51 32.51
C GLU A 141 45.51 10.06 31.76
N MET A 142 45.28 10.70 30.60
CA MET A 142 46.33 11.32 29.80
C MET A 142 47.04 12.46 30.55
N GLU A 143 46.30 13.30 31.27
CA GLU A 143 46.89 14.35 32.10
C GLU A 143 47.72 13.77 33.25
N LEU A 144 47.24 12.71 33.89
CA LEU A 144 47.97 12.02 34.95
C LEU A 144 49.26 11.41 34.42
N GLU A 145 49.22 10.74 33.27
CA GLU A 145 50.41 10.20 32.60
C GLU A 145 51.39 11.31 32.20
N ARG A 146 50.89 12.43 31.67
CA ARG A 146 51.71 13.60 31.36
C ARG A 146 52.42 14.11 32.62
N LEU A 147 51.70 14.26 33.74
CA LEU A 147 52.28 14.69 35.01
C LEU A 147 53.34 13.68 35.50
N ARG A 148 53.05 12.37 35.43
CA ARG A 148 54.03 11.32 35.74
C ARG A 148 55.28 11.45 34.87
N ALA A 149 55.14 11.63 33.56
CA ALA A 149 56.27 11.81 32.66
C ALA A 149 57.10 13.04 33.05
N THR A 150 56.48 14.19 33.35
CA THR A 150 57.19 15.39 33.78
C THR A 150 57.95 15.21 35.10
N THR A 151 57.36 14.51 36.07
CA THR A 151 58.04 14.20 37.34
C THR A 151 59.22 13.24 37.14
N VAL A 152 59.06 12.23 36.29
CA VAL A 152 60.14 11.28 35.96
C VAL A 152 61.28 11.97 35.22
N THR A 153 60.99 12.87 34.27
CA THR A 153 62.04 13.64 33.59
C THR A 153 62.76 14.56 34.56
N GLN A 154 62.04 15.25 35.45
CA GLN A 154 62.66 16.09 36.47
C GLN A 154 63.54 15.29 37.44
N ALA A 155 63.09 14.10 37.87
CA ALA A 155 63.87 13.20 38.72
C ALA A 155 65.12 12.66 37.99
N LYS A 156 65.02 12.33 36.69
CA LYS A 156 66.18 11.93 35.88
C LYS A 156 67.19 13.07 35.75
N ILE A 157 66.75 14.28 35.43
CA ILE A 157 67.62 15.47 35.35
C ILE A 157 68.29 15.73 36.70
N ALA A 158 67.56 15.63 37.81
CA ALA A 158 68.13 15.78 39.15
C ALA A 158 69.18 14.71 39.46
N LYS A 159 68.93 13.45 39.07
CA LYS A 159 69.89 12.36 39.22
C LYS A 159 71.14 12.59 38.35
N GLU A 160 70.98 12.90 37.07
CA GLU A 160 72.08 13.16 36.14
C GLU A 160 72.90 14.37 36.60
N SER A 161 72.26 15.47 36.97
CA SER A 161 72.97 16.64 37.50
C SER A 161 73.68 16.37 38.84
N ALA A 162 73.15 15.50 39.70
CA ALA A 162 73.84 15.07 40.92
C ALA A 162 75.04 14.16 40.61
N GLN A 163 74.91 13.28 39.61
CA GLN A 163 76.02 12.45 39.11
C GLN A 163 77.11 13.32 38.49
N GLU A 164 76.77 14.25 37.60
CA GLU A 164 77.73 15.19 37.02
C GLU A 164 78.42 16.05 38.08
N LYS A 165 77.71 16.47 39.15
CA LYS A 165 78.32 17.16 40.28
C LYS A 165 79.30 16.26 41.03
N ALA A 166 78.91 15.03 41.35
CA ALA A 166 79.78 14.07 42.02
C ALA A 166 81.02 13.72 41.18
N ASP A 167 80.86 13.60 39.86
CA ASP A 167 81.96 13.37 38.91
C ASP A 167 82.86 14.61 38.78
N ALA A 168 82.29 15.81 38.78
CA ALA A 168 83.04 17.07 38.83
C ALA A 168 83.83 17.21 40.16
N ASP A 169 83.23 16.82 41.28
CA ASP A 169 83.89 16.80 42.59
C ASP A 169 85.02 15.76 42.65
N LEU A 170 84.83 14.56 42.08
CA LEU A 170 85.90 13.57 41.91
C LEU A 170 87.00 14.07 40.97
N TYR A 171 86.64 14.74 39.88
CA TYR A 171 87.61 15.30 38.93
C TYR A 171 88.45 16.42 39.57
N THR A 172 87.83 17.31 40.34
CA THR A 172 88.55 18.35 41.09
C THR A 172 89.45 17.74 42.16
N GLN A 173 89.00 16.73 42.91
CA GLN A 173 89.82 16.03 43.90
C GLN A 173 91.01 15.27 43.25
N THR A 174 90.80 14.61 42.11
CA THR A 174 91.89 13.93 41.38
C THR A 174 92.89 14.91 40.77
N PHE A 175 92.47 16.13 40.42
CA PHE A 175 93.37 17.20 39.99
C PHE A 175 94.14 17.83 41.15
N THR A 176 93.52 18.03 42.32
CA THR A 176 94.21 18.61 43.50
C THR A 176 95.20 17.65 44.14
N HIS A 177 95.07 16.34 43.92
CA HIS A 177 95.99 15.31 44.42
C HIS A 177 97.05 14.83 43.40
N ARG A 178 97.20 15.48 42.24
CA ARG A 178 98.25 15.16 41.27
C ARG A 178 99.51 16.02 41.53
N PRO A 179 100.65 15.44 41.97
CA PRO A 179 101.89 16.20 42.08
C PRO A 179 102.35 16.60 40.67
N GLU A 180 102.73 17.88 40.56
CA GLU A 180 103.29 18.54 39.40
C GLU A 180 104.45 17.75 38.79
N LYS A 181 104.16 16.92 37.77
CA LYS A 181 105.17 16.35 36.87
C LYS A 181 104.66 16.29 35.43
N GLN A 182 105.25 17.20 34.65
CA GLN A 182 105.69 17.05 33.26
C GLN A 182 104.60 16.87 32.17
N MET A 183 104.45 17.93 31.38
CA MET A 183 104.10 17.81 29.97
C MET A 183 105.07 16.87 29.24
N PRO A 184 104.58 16.14 28.23
CA PRO A 184 105.28 16.16 26.97
C PRO A 184 104.34 16.51 25.82
N SER A 185 104.81 17.46 25.02
CA SER A 185 104.43 17.62 23.63
C SER A 185 104.60 16.30 22.90
N ASN A 186 103.54 15.79 22.27
CA ASN A 186 103.75 15.12 21.00
C ASN A 186 102.54 15.28 20.08
N THR A 187 102.85 15.86 18.94
CA THR A 187 102.09 15.86 17.71
C THR A 187 101.71 14.43 17.34
N THR A 188 100.54 14.24 16.72
CA THR A 188 100.35 13.41 15.51
C THR A 188 98.88 12.98 15.32
N LYS A 189 98.36 13.29 14.12
CA LYS A 189 97.22 12.69 13.41
C LYS A 189 95.79 12.95 13.93
N ARG A 190 95.15 13.93 13.28
CA ARG A 190 93.71 13.97 13.03
C ARG A 190 93.28 12.70 12.28
N PRO A 191 92.25 11.95 12.71
CA PRO A 191 91.46 11.15 11.79
C PRO A 191 90.46 12.08 11.11
N ARG A 192 90.61 12.27 9.80
CA ARG A 192 89.55 12.83 8.97
C ARG A 192 88.32 11.91 9.07
N PRO A 193 87.10 12.42 9.29
CA PRO A 193 85.91 11.60 9.15
C PRO A 193 85.82 11.17 7.68
N LYS A 194 85.65 9.87 7.44
CA LYS A 194 85.41 9.33 6.10
C LYS A 194 84.07 9.93 5.62
N LEU A 195 84.13 10.90 4.72
CA LEU A 195 83.02 11.32 3.88
C LEU A 195 82.75 10.18 2.88
N PHE A 196 82.10 9.14 3.36
CA PHE A 196 81.45 8.13 2.53
C PHE A 196 80.13 7.85 3.22
N THR A 197 79.05 7.97 2.47
CA THR A 197 77.65 7.56 2.77
C THR A 197 76.61 8.57 3.27
N THR A 198 76.81 9.90 3.26
CA THR A 198 75.68 10.82 3.54
C THR A 198 74.65 10.88 2.41
N ASP A 199 75.09 10.77 1.15
CA ASP A 199 74.19 10.84 -0.01
C ASP A 199 73.44 9.52 -0.26
N THR A 200 74.05 8.38 0.08
CA THR A 200 73.43 7.06 -0.05
C THR A 200 72.33 6.84 0.99
N ASP A 201 72.51 7.35 2.20
CA ASP A 201 71.53 7.22 3.29
C ASP A 201 70.31 8.12 3.05
N ALA A 202 70.52 9.33 2.52
CA ALA A 202 69.44 10.22 2.09
C ALA A 202 68.64 9.65 0.91
N ALA A 203 69.29 8.99 -0.05
CA ALA A 203 68.62 8.33 -1.18
C ALA A 203 67.82 7.08 -0.74
N ASN A 204 68.35 6.30 0.20
CA ASN A 204 67.65 5.14 0.76
C ASN A 204 66.41 5.56 1.57
N TYR A 205 66.50 6.63 2.36
CA TYR A 205 65.36 7.14 3.13
C TYR A 205 64.20 7.65 2.26
N LYS A 206 64.52 8.32 1.13
CA LYS A 206 63.51 8.75 0.15
C LYS A 206 62.82 7.54 -0.49
N ARG A 207 63.59 6.54 -0.92
CA ARG A 207 63.03 5.30 -1.50
C ARG A 207 62.13 4.54 -0.52
N THR A 208 62.48 4.48 0.76
CA THR A 208 61.62 3.84 1.76
C THR A 208 60.32 4.61 1.98
N LYS A 209 60.37 5.94 1.97
CA LYS A 209 59.17 6.78 2.12
C LYS A 209 58.28 6.76 0.88
N ASP A 210 58.87 6.74 -0.32
CA ASP A 210 58.13 6.59 -1.57
C ASP A 210 57.48 5.20 -1.66
N ALA A 211 58.15 4.15 -1.19
CA ALA A 211 57.59 2.79 -1.12
C ALA A 211 56.44 2.69 -0.10
N GLU A 212 56.57 3.31 1.08
CA GLU A 212 55.51 3.37 2.10
C GLU A 212 54.27 4.14 1.60
N THR A 213 54.46 5.27 0.92
CA THR A 213 53.34 6.05 0.39
C THR A 213 52.61 5.30 -0.74
N MET A 214 53.33 4.55 -1.58
CA MET A 214 52.71 3.68 -2.59
C MET A 214 51.92 2.51 -1.97
N LEU A 215 52.41 1.89 -0.90
CA LEU A 215 51.68 0.82 -0.20
C LEU A 215 50.40 1.36 0.44
N ALA A 216 50.47 2.49 1.13
CA ALA A 216 49.31 3.12 1.75
C ALA A 216 48.24 3.55 0.73
N ALA A 217 48.66 4.00 -0.46
CA ALA A 217 47.74 4.32 -1.57
C ALA A 217 47.03 3.05 -2.08
N ARG A 218 47.79 1.97 -2.32
CA ARG A 218 47.25 0.68 -2.79
C ARG A 218 46.29 0.02 -1.79
N GLU A 219 46.57 0.13 -0.50
CA GLU A 219 45.68 -0.40 0.55
C GLU A 219 44.34 0.32 0.58
N LYS A 220 44.33 1.67 0.45
CA LYS A 220 43.08 2.45 0.39
C LYS A 220 42.26 2.14 -0.86
N GLU A 221 42.91 1.96 -2.01
CA GLU A 221 42.23 1.55 -3.25
C GLU A 221 41.62 0.15 -3.13
N ALA A 222 42.35 -0.81 -2.54
CA ALA A 222 41.85 -2.17 -2.31
C ALA A 222 40.65 -2.20 -1.36
N GLN A 223 40.69 -1.43 -0.26
CA GLN A 223 39.56 -1.30 0.67
C GLN A 223 38.32 -0.69 -0.02
N ALA A 224 38.51 0.28 -0.92
CA ALA A 224 37.42 0.88 -1.68
C ALA A 224 36.77 -0.11 -2.67
N ILE A 225 37.56 -1.02 -3.26
CA ILE A 225 37.07 -2.05 -4.18
C ILE A 225 36.29 -3.15 -3.45
N ILE A 226 36.68 -3.50 -2.22
CA ILE A 226 35.97 -4.52 -1.42
C ILE A 226 34.65 -3.98 -0.84
N HIS A 227 34.59 -2.70 -0.47
CA HIS A 227 33.38 -2.10 0.10
C HIS A 227 32.27 -1.85 -0.94
N ARG A 228 32.63 -1.55 -2.20
CA ARG A 228 31.68 -1.14 -3.26
C ARG A 228 30.69 -2.24 -3.75
N PRO A 229 31.05 -3.54 -3.80
CA PRO A 229 30.13 -4.64 -4.15
C PRO A 229 29.18 -5.02 -3.01
N GLN A 230 29.62 -4.92 -1.76
CA GLN A 230 28.91 -5.48 -0.61
C GLN A 230 27.61 -4.70 -0.29
N GLU A 231 27.63 -3.39 -0.50
CA GLU A 231 26.43 -2.54 -0.38
C GLU A 231 25.41 -2.79 -1.50
N ARG A 232 25.88 -3.01 -2.75
CA ARG A 232 25.01 -3.34 -3.88
C ARG A 232 24.33 -4.69 -3.70
N GLY A 233 25.06 -5.69 -3.21
CA GLY A 233 24.51 -7.01 -2.88
C GLY A 233 23.42 -6.96 -1.81
N ARG A 234 23.64 -6.20 -0.73
CA ARG A 234 22.64 -6.04 0.35
C ARG A 234 21.35 -5.35 -0.11
N ARG A 235 21.44 -4.34 -0.99
CA ARG A 235 20.27 -3.64 -1.53
C ARG A 235 19.47 -4.55 -2.48
N SER A 236 20.15 -5.29 -3.35
CA SER A 236 19.52 -6.26 -4.24
C SER A 236 18.84 -7.40 -3.46
N TYR A 237 19.50 -7.94 -2.45
CA TYR A 237 18.93 -9.00 -1.58
C TYR A 237 17.68 -8.52 -0.81
N ARG A 238 17.68 -7.29 -0.28
CA ARG A 238 16.48 -6.70 0.36
C ARG A 238 15.34 -6.50 -0.62
N ASN A 239 15.63 -6.02 -1.83
CA ASN A 239 14.62 -5.86 -2.89
C ASN A 239 14.05 -7.22 -3.32
N ALA A 240 14.89 -8.23 -3.54
CA ALA A 240 14.46 -9.58 -3.90
C ALA A 240 13.62 -10.23 -2.79
N LYS A 241 14.03 -10.09 -1.52
CA LYS A 241 13.26 -10.60 -0.37
C LYS A 241 11.90 -9.92 -0.21
N ALA A 242 11.78 -8.64 -0.57
CA ALA A 242 10.51 -7.93 -0.60
C ALA A 242 9.56 -8.41 -1.73
N ILE A 243 10.11 -8.94 -2.83
CA ILE A 243 9.34 -9.42 -3.99
C ILE A 243 8.99 -10.93 -3.88
N HIS A 244 9.82 -11.74 -3.20
CA HIS A 244 9.67 -13.21 -3.11
C HIS A 244 8.34 -13.70 -2.46
N GLY A 245 7.62 -12.84 -1.74
CA GLY A 245 6.31 -13.17 -1.15
C GLY A 245 5.10 -12.64 -1.93
N LEU A 246 5.33 -11.78 -2.92
CA LEU A 246 4.31 -11.31 -3.83
C LEU A 246 4.32 -12.27 -5.01
N GLN A 247 3.19 -12.95 -5.29
CA GLN A 247 2.96 -13.59 -6.59
C GLN A 247 2.23 -12.57 -7.48
N PRO A 248 2.92 -11.57 -8.08
CA PRO A 248 2.24 -10.67 -8.99
C PRO A 248 1.86 -11.46 -10.25
N LYS A 249 0.57 -11.55 -10.54
CA LYS A 249 0.12 -11.91 -11.89
C LYS A 249 0.49 -10.73 -12.81
N ILE A 250 1.64 -10.81 -13.45
CA ILE A 250 2.12 -9.78 -14.38
C ILE A 250 1.41 -9.99 -15.71
N ASN A 251 0.43 -9.12 -16.01
CA ASN A 251 -0.19 -9.09 -17.32
C ASN A 251 0.66 -8.21 -18.23
N VAL A 252 1.46 -8.83 -19.09
CA VAL A 252 2.20 -8.13 -20.15
C VAL A 252 1.23 -7.82 -21.28
N TRP A 253 0.91 -6.54 -21.47
CA TRP A 253 0.08 -6.11 -22.60
C TRP A 253 0.97 -5.61 -23.72
N THR A 254 1.02 -6.38 -24.80
CA THR A 254 1.62 -5.99 -26.07
C THR A 254 0.56 -5.33 -26.96
N THR A 255 0.65 -4.02 -27.17
CA THR A 255 -0.08 -3.34 -28.26
C THR A 255 0.66 -3.58 -29.58
N GLY A 256 0.38 -4.73 -30.20
CA GLY A 256 0.84 -5.05 -31.55
C GLY A 256 0.04 -4.28 -32.62
N ASN A 257 0.77 -3.73 -33.59
CA ASN A 257 0.25 -3.04 -34.76
C ASN A 257 -0.28 -4.06 -35.78
N ASP A 258 -1.60 -4.11 -35.98
CA ASP A 258 -2.22 -4.90 -37.06
C ASP A 258 -3.13 -4.00 -37.91
N GLN A 259 -2.81 -3.94 -39.20
CA GLN A 259 -3.62 -3.33 -40.25
C GLN A 259 -4.78 -4.24 -40.65
N ALA A 260 -5.93 -3.59 -40.92
CA ALA A 260 -7.02 -4.01 -41.80
C ALA A 260 -7.88 -5.24 -41.40
N ALA A 261 -9.09 -4.98 -40.87
CA ALA A 261 -10.38 -5.35 -41.50
C ALA A 261 -11.58 -4.93 -40.64
N ASP A 262 -12.60 -4.38 -41.31
CA ASP A 262 -13.99 -4.12 -40.89
C ASP A 262 -14.29 -2.93 -39.93
N GLN A 263 -14.84 -1.85 -40.51
CA GLN A 263 -14.95 -0.50 -39.93
C GLN A 263 -16.24 -0.21 -39.16
N SER A 264 -17.06 -1.22 -38.86
CA SER A 264 -18.31 -1.00 -38.10
C SER A 264 -18.14 -1.17 -36.58
N MET A 265 -17.09 -1.88 -36.12
CA MET A 265 -16.82 -2.16 -34.70
C MET A 265 -15.50 -1.56 -34.16
N ALA A 266 -14.77 -0.80 -34.99
CA ALA A 266 -13.45 -0.25 -34.66
C ALA A 266 -13.40 0.61 -33.37
N PRO A 267 -14.39 1.48 -33.06
CA PRO A 267 -14.36 2.29 -31.84
C PRO A 267 -14.53 1.45 -30.57
N MET A 268 -15.43 0.45 -30.61
CA MET A 268 -15.66 -0.46 -29.48
C MET A 268 -14.48 -1.41 -29.26
N GLN A 269 -13.85 -1.90 -30.33
CA GLN A 269 -12.64 -2.72 -30.23
C GLN A 269 -11.44 -1.94 -29.70
N ASN A 270 -11.28 -0.66 -30.08
CA ASN A 270 -10.19 0.18 -29.56
C ASN A 270 -10.38 0.56 -28.09
N LEU A 271 -11.63 0.75 -27.63
CA LEU A 271 -11.97 0.91 -26.21
C LEU A 271 -11.76 -0.39 -25.42
N PHE A 272 -12.11 -1.54 -25.98
CA PHE A 272 -11.89 -2.82 -25.32
C PHE A 272 -10.42 -3.21 -25.24
N LYS A 273 -9.65 -2.88 -26.29
CA LYS A 273 -8.19 -3.01 -26.26
C LYS A 273 -7.59 -2.04 -25.25
N SER A 274 -8.10 -0.82 -25.10
CA SER A 274 -7.51 0.18 -24.19
C SER A 274 -7.77 -0.08 -22.69
N LEU A 275 -8.70 -0.98 -22.37
CA LEU A 275 -8.99 -1.38 -21.01
C LEU A 275 -7.96 -2.43 -20.55
N PRO A 276 -7.18 -2.16 -19.49
CA PRO A 276 -6.39 -3.20 -18.83
C PRO A 276 -7.32 -4.35 -18.43
N PRO A 277 -6.82 -5.60 -18.29
CA PRO A 277 -7.61 -6.73 -17.83
C PRO A 277 -7.99 -6.57 -16.34
N LEU A 278 -8.89 -5.63 -16.05
CA LEU A 278 -9.50 -5.40 -14.75
C LEU A 278 -10.62 -6.44 -14.51
N PHE A 279 -11.27 -6.91 -15.58
CA PHE A 279 -12.42 -7.82 -15.45
C PHE A 279 -12.04 -9.26 -15.05
N SER A 280 -10.87 -9.77 -15.44
CA SER A 280 -10.36 -11.06 -14.93
C SER A 280 -9.95 -10.97 -13.46
N THR A 281 -9.40 -9.83 -13.03
CA THR A 281 -9.12 -9.59 -11.60
C THR A 281 -10.39 -9.44 -10.77
N VAL A 282 -11.45 -8.85 -11.34
CA VAL A 282 -12.77 -8.79 -10.69
C VAL A 282 -13.38 -10.19 -10.61
N GLN A 283 -13.28 -11.01 -11.64
CA GLN A 283 -13.73 -12.41 -11.60
C GLN A 283 -12.99 -13.22 -10.53
N ASP A 284 -11.66 -13.15 -10.49
CA ASP A 284 -10.83 -13.84 -9.50
C ASP A 284 -11.06 -13.35 -8.06
N GLN A 285 -11.40 -12.07 -7.86
CA GLN A 285 -11.62 -11.48 -6.52
C GLN A 285 -13.08 -11.54 -6.05
N THR A 286 -14.05 -11.66 -6.96
CA THR A 286 -15.48 -11.56 -6.62
C THR A 286 -16.32 -12.77 -7.02
N GLY A 287 -15.78 -13.73 -7.79
CA GLY A 287 -16.48 -14.95 -8.20
C GLY A 287 -17.66 -14.74 -9.14
N MET A 288 -17.87 -13.52 -9.65
CA MET A 288 -19.00 -13.21 -10.53
C MET A 288 -18.68 -13.64 -11.97
N THR A 289 -19.53 -14.51 -12.52
CA THR A 289 -19.46 -14.96 -13.91
C THR A 289 -19.85 -13.83 -14.87
N PRO A 290 -19.04 -13.55 -15.91
CA PRO A 290 -19.39 -12.53 -16.89
C PRO A 290 -20.64 -12.93 -17.71
N PRO A 291 -21.38 -11.95 -18.27
CA PRO A 291 -22.59 -12.22 -19.03
C PRO A 291 -22.32 -13.09 -20.28
N ALA A 292 -23.35 -13.82 -20.73
CA ALA A 292 -23.24 -14.87 -21.76
C ALA A 292 -22.59 -14.45 -23.09
N TRP A 293 -22.68 -13.17 -23.47
CA TRP A 293 -22.05 -12.65 -24.69
C TRP A 293 -20.51 -12.67 -24.66
N MET A 294 -19.90 -12.83 -23.48
CA MET A 294 -18.44 -12.91 -23.29
C MET A 294 -17.89 -14.34 -23.30
N VAL A 295 -18.76 -15.34 -23.11
CA VAL A 295 -18.38 -16.77 -22.99
C VAL A 295 -17.93 -17.37 -24.32
N ASN A 296 -18.27 -16.73 -25.45
CA ASN A 296 -17.94 -17.22 -26.80
C ASN A 296 -16.59 -16.71 -27.35
N MET A 297 -15.74 -16.05 -26.55
CA MET A 297 -14.38 -15.74 -26.99
C MET A 297 -13.46 -16.97 -26.84
N PRO A 298 -12.61 -17.28 -27.83
CA PRO A 298 -11.57 -18.28 -27.66
C PRO A 298 -10.64 -17.82 -26.54
N ARG A 299 -10.60 -18.58 -25.45
CA ARG A 299 -9.57 -18.40 -24.41
C ARG A 299 -8.22 -18.66 -25.08
N GLN A 300 -7.39 -17.64 -25.21
CA GLN A 300 -5.99 -17.82 -25.57
C GLN A 300 -5.32 -18.58 -24.42
N SER A 301 -5.11 -19.87 -24.64
CA SER A 301 -4.43 -20.78 -23.72
C SER A 301 -3.05 -20.24 -23.41
N GLN A 302 -2.83 -19.89 -22.14
CA GLN A 302 -1.53 -19.52 -21.61
C GLN A 302 -0.98 -20.72 -20.83
N ASP A 303 -0.83 -21.85 -21.51
CA ASP A 303 -0.15 -23.04 -20.98
C ASP A 303 1.26 -23.10 -21.60
N GLY A 304 2.20 -22.48 -20.88
CA GLY A 304 3.64 -22.58 -21.14
C GLY A 304 4.32 -23.20 -19.93
N ASP A 305 3.87 -24.39 -19.52
CA ASP A 305 4.56 -25.22 -18.54
C ASP A 305 5.88 -25.70 -19.16
N MET A 306 6.98 -25.02 -18.83
CA MET A 306 8.34 -25.48 -19.14
C MET A 306 8.64 -26.69 -18.25
N ASN A 307 8.29 -27.84 -18.79
CA ASN A 307 8.55 -29.18 -18.28
C ASN A 307 10.08 -29.40 -18.17
N VAL A 308 10.66 -29.17 -17.00
CA VAL A 308 12.03 -29.63 -16.68
C VAL A 308 11.93 -31.13 -16.37
N ALA A 309 11.91 -31.93 -17.43
CA ALA A 309 12.03 -33.37 -17.33
C ALA A 309 13.46 -33.71 -16.88
N LYS A 310 13.56 -34.18 -15.63
CA LYS A 310 14.70 -34.91 -15.08
C LYS A 310 15.14 -36.00 -16.06
N ARG A 311 16.41 -35.97 -16.48
CA ARG A 311 17.12 -37.14 -17.01
C ARG A 311 18.07 -37.60 -15.92
N ASP A 312 17.65 -38.62 -15.17
CA ASP A 312 18.56 -39.48 -14.46
C ASP A 312 18.33 -40.92 -14.92
N GLU A 313 19.45 -41.65 -14.97
CA GLU A 313 19.61 -43.10 -14.97
C GLU A 313 20.04 -43.77 -16.29
N TRP A 314 21.35 -44.01 -16.39
CA TRP A 314 21.87 -45.32 -16.74
C TRP A 314 22.79 -45.80 -15.61
N HIS A 315 22.30 -46.71 -14.78
CA HIS A 315 23.11 -47.53 -13.88
C HIS A 315 23.51 -48.82 -14.61
N ASN A 316 24.82 -49.05 -14.67
CA ASN A 316 25.47 -50.28 -15.12
C ASN A 316 25.46 -51.33 -14.00
N PRO A 317 25.13 -52.61 -14.26
CA PRO A 317 25.55 -53.68 -13.36
C PRO A 317 26.20 -54.84 -14.12
N LYS A 318 27.45 -55.13 -13.73
CA LYS A 318 27.95 -56.43 -13.22
C LYS A 318 29.47 -56.48 -13.33
N GLY A 319 30.11 -56.86 -12.23
CA GLY A 319 31.57 -56.89 -12.12
C GLY A 319 32.22 -58.24 -12.42
N ILE A 320 33.54 -58.20 -12.22
CA ILE A 320 34.46 -59.26 -11.79
C ILE A 320 35.30 -59.96 -12.89
N ASN A 321 36.61 -59.64 -12.82
CA ASN A 321 37.84 -60.40 -13.09
C ASN A 321 38.16 -61.00 -14.47
N GLY A 322 39.43 -60.76 -14.87
CA GLY A 322 40.38 -61.87 -14.94
C GLY A 322 41.14 -62.04 -16.25
N TYR A 323 42.46 -61.86 -16.15
CA TYR A 323 43.52 -62.38 -17.02
C TYR A 323 43.19 -63.64 -17.84
N LYS A 324 43.37 -63.58 -19.16
CA LYS A 324 44.43 -64.26 -19.94
C LYS A 324 44.31 -63.95 -21.41
#